data_AF-A0AAD7JQ99-F1
#
_entry.id   AF-A0AAD7JQ99-F1
#
_cell.length_a   1.000
_cell.length_b   1.000
_cell.length_c   1.000
_cell.angle_alpha   90.00
_cell.angle_beta   90.00
_cell.angle_gamma   90.00
#
_symmetry.space_group_name_H-M   'P 1'
#
loop_
_entity.id
_entity.type
_entity.pdbx_description
1 polymer ?
#
loop_
_entity_poly.entity_id
_entity_poly.type
_entity_poly.pdbx_seq_one_letter_code
_entity_poly.pdbx_strand_id
1 'polypeptide(L)'
;NFIPSLKAHLLNRLLNNPYDGDETKFSPQDLANVTIERERLYSHQTMRINYTTYDLGRDQDTINPRTRSDIMVLSHENEDDQNWHPYWYARVLGIFHADVRHVGPKAKSRKPVRMEFLWVRWFGRDLSFKVGWKAKRLHRLGFEEPEHAFGFLDPAEVIRGAHLIPAFHYGRTNTLLAPSIARQPQENDTDFHYYYINL
;
A
#
# COMPACT_ATOMS: atom_id res chain seq x y z
N ASN A 1 -7.35 9.47 9.31
CA ASN A 1 -6.89 10.89 9.24
C ASN A 1 -5.75 11.01 8.23
N PHE A 2 -6.00 11.54 7.03
CA PHE A 2 -5.04 11.47 5.91
C PHE A 2 -3.73 12.26 6.13
N ILE A 3 -3.82 13.55 6.47
CA ILE A 3 -2.64 14.43 6.56
C ILE A 3 -1.65 14.02 7.67
N PRO A 4 -2.09 13.69 8.90
CA PRO A 4 -1.17 13.22 9.94
C PRO A 4 -0.42 11.93 9.55
N SER A 5 -1.13 10.95 8.98
CA SER A 5 -0.53 9.70 8.50
C SER A 5 0.46 9.94 7.36
N LEU A 6 0.13 10.84 6.42
CA LEU A 6 1.05 11.22 5.34
C LEU A 6 2.33 11.85 5.90
N LYS A 7 2.20 12.81 6.82
CA LYS A 7 3.36 13.45 7.44
C LYS A 7 4.22 12.46 8.24
N ALA A 8 3.60 11.50 8.93
CA ALA A 8 4.30 10.45 9.66
C ALA A 8 5.14 9.59 8.70
N HIS A 9 4.52 9.11 7.61
CA HIS A 9 5.20 8.33 6.58
C HIS A 9 6.38 9.10 5.95
N LEU A 10 6.15 10.37 5.56
CA LEU A 10 7.21 11.21 5.00
C LEU A 10 8.34 11.50 5.99
N LEU A 11 8.00 11.73 7.27
CA LEU A 11 9.00 11.95 8.32
C LEU A 11 9.87 10.70 8.53
N ASN A 12 9.25 9.52 8.58
CA ASN A 12 9.97 8.25 8.76
C ASN A 12 11.05 8.08 7.69
N ARG A 13 10.69 8.36 6.44
CA ARG A 13 11.59 8.32 5.28
C ARG A 13 12.66 9.42 5.32
N LEU A 14 12.32 10.65 5.71
CA LEU A 14 13.32 11.74 5.86
C LEU A 14 14.37 11.44 6.93
N LEU A 15 14.02 10.62 7.93
CA LEU A 15 14.95 10.14 8.95
C LEU A 15 15.80 8.94 8.49
N ASN A 16 15.52 8.37 7.32
CA ASN A 16 16.06 7.09 6.81
C ASN A 16 15.84 5.93 7.78
N ASN A 17 14.68 5.88 8.42
CA ASN A 17 14.29 4.69 9.17
C ASN A 17 13.85 3.60 8.16
N PRO A 18 14.12 2.32 8.47
CA PRO A 18 13.56 1.23 7.66
C PRO A 18 12.04 1.28 7.67
N TYR A 19 11.41 0.87 6.57
CA TYR A 19 9.97 0.69 6.55
C TYR A 19 9.58 -0.46 7.47
N ASP A 20 8.63 -0.20 8.36
CA ASP A 20 8.14 -1.12 9.39
C ASP A 20 6.61 -1.25 9.33
N GLY A 21 5.99 -0.94 8.18
CA GLY A 21 4.53 -0.89 8.06
C GLY A 21 3.89 0.38 8.64
N ASP A 22 4.65 1.47 8.75
CA ASP A 22 4.23 2.71 9.42
C ASP A 22 3.87 2.52 10.92
N GLU A 23 4.48 1.52 11.58
CA GLU A 23 4.31 1.29 13.03
C GLU A 23 4.96 2.39 13.88
N THR A 24 5.99 3.05 13.34
CA THR A 24 6.68 4.16 14.00
C THR A 24 5.72 5.33 14.28
N LYS A 25 5.49 5.61 15.57
CA LYS A 25 4.63 6.71 16.02
C LYS A 25 5.44 7.99 16.23
N PHE A 26 4.92 9.09 15.68
CA PHE A 26 5.49 10.43 15.85
C PHE A 26 4.57 11.30 16.71
N SER A 27 5.18 12.18 17.51
CA SER A 27 4.42 13.15 18.27
C SER A 27 3.81 14.22 17.36
N PRO A 28 2.71 14.90 17.77
CA PRO A 28 2.18 16.03 17.00
C PRO A 28 3.21 17.13 16.74
N GLN A 29 4.16 17.32 17.66
CA GLN A 29 5.25 18.30 17.53
C GLN A 29 6.24 17.88 16.44
N ASP A 30 6.56 16.59 16.35
CA ASP A 30 7.39 16.06 15.27
C ASP A 30 6.73 16.25 13.90
N LEU A 31 5.43 15.96 13.80
CA LEU A 31 4.66 16.14 12.56
C LEU A 31 4.50 17.61 12.16
N ALA A 32 4.44 18.53 13.14
CA ALA A 32 4.41 19.97 12.88
C ALA A 32 5.70 20.46 12.19
N ASN A 33 6.82 19.78 12.42
CA ASN A 33 8.11 20.09 11.80
C ASN A 33 8.23 19.61 10.35
N VAL A 34 7.22 18.93 9.81
CA VAL A 34 7.16 18.51 8.40
C VAL A 34 6.22 19.42 7.64
N THR A 35 6.75 20.09 6.63
CA THR A 35 6.02 21.01 5.76
C THR A 35 6.04 20.50 4.32
N ILE A 36 4.87 20.48 3.70
CA ILE A 36 4.72 20.23 2.26
C ILE A 36 4.78 21.59 1.57
N GLU A 37 5.74 21.77 0.67
CA GLU A 37 5.92 23.04 -0.02
C GLU A 37 4.67 23.43 -0.80
N ARG A 38 4.26 24.70 -0.66
CA ARG A 38 3.10 25.28 -1.34
C ARG A 38 1.78 24.54 -1.05
N GLU A 39 1.75 23.66 -0.06
CA GLU A 39 0.60 22.82 0.29
C GLU A 39 0.06 22.01 -0.89
N ARG A 40 0.96 21.56 -1.78
CA ARG A 40 0.59 20.88 -3.02
C ARG A 40 1.05 19.44 -3.05
N LEU A 41 0.10 18.56 -3.38
CA LEU A 41 0.36 17.20 -3.82
C LEU A 41 0.15 17.14 -5.33
N TYR A 42 1.10 16.53 -6.03
CA TYR A 42 1.04 16.34 -7.46
C TYR A 42 0.69 14.89 -7.75
N SER A 43 -0.45 14.66 -8.40
CA SER A 43 -0.91 13.32 -8.77
C SER A 43 -0.29 12.85 -10.09
N HIS A 44 -0.04 11.55 -10.17
CA HIS A 44 0.44 10.87 -11.36
C HIS A 44 -0.54 9.79 -11.79
N GLN A 45 -0.63 9.55 -13.10
CA GLN A 45 -1.56 8.56 -13.65
C GLN A 45 -1.03 7.13 -13.56
N THR A 46 0.29 6.95 -13.70
CA THR A 46 0.93 5.64 -13.76
C THR A 46 2.29 5.67 -13.11
N MET A 47 2.73 4.52 -12.58
CA MET A 47 4.11 4.26 -12.18
C MET A 47 4.59 2.97 -12.81
N ARG A 48 5.91 2.81 -12.93
CA ARG A 48 6.55 1.62 -13.49
C ARG A 48 7.46 1.00 -12.44
N ILE A 49 7.34 -0.31 -12.23
CA ILE A 49 8.19 -1.09 -11.33
C ILE A 49 8.92 -2.13 -12.16
N ASN A 50 10.24 -2.16 -12.04
CA ASN A 50 11.05 -3.21 -12.66
C ASN A 50 11.20 -4.34 -11.65
N TYR A 51 11.02 -5.58 -12.11
CA TYR A 51 11.17 -6.76 -11.28
C TYR A 51 12.00 -7.81 -12.01
N THR A 52 12.65 -8.67 -11.23
CA THR A 52 13.43 -9.78 -11.77
C THR A 52 12.51 -10.97 -11.99
N THR A 53 12.54 -11.53 -13.19
CA THR A 53 11.77 -12.74 -13.54
C THR A 53 12.51 -13.99 -13.06
N TYR A 54 11.81 -15.13 -12.99
CA TYR A 54 12.37 -16.39 -12.47
C TYR A 54 13.63 -16.85 -13.25
N ASP A 55 13.69 -16.58 -14.55
CA ASP A 55 14.83 -16.85 -15.43
C ASP A 55 15.96 -15.82 -15.32
N LEU A 56 15.98 -15.03 -14.23
CA LEU A 56 16.92 -13.93 -13.97
C LEU A 56 16.89 -12.80 -15.02
N GLY A 57 15.81 -12.75 -15.80
CA GLY A 57 15.49 -11.63 -16.68
C GLY A 57 15.01 -10.39 -15.91
N ARG A 58 14.73 -9.33 -16.65
CA ARG A 58 14.08 -8.12 -16.14
C ARG A 58 12.81 -7.89 -16.91
N ASP A 59 11.73 -7.65 -16.18
CA ASP A 59 10.46 -7.24 -16.74
C ASP A 59 9.92 -6.02 -15.97
N GLN A 60 8.84 -5.43 -16.48
CA GLN A 60 8.29 -4.19 -15.95
C GLN A 60 6.77 -4.24 -15.83
N ASP A 61 6.29 -4.00 -14.61
CA ASP A 61 4.89 -3.75 -14.36
C ASP A 61 4.56 -2.27 -14.46
N THR A 62 3.43 -1.95 -15.10
CA THR A 62 2.86 -0.60 -15.10
C THR A 62 1.63 -0.59 -14.20
N ILE A 63 1.76 0.10 -13.06
CA ILE A 63 0.67 0.27 -12.10
C ILE A 63 -0.13 1.51 -12.50
N ASN A 64 -1.45 1.33 -12.57
CA ASN A 64 -2.42 2.37 -12.86
C ASN A 64 -3.58 2.24 -11.88
N PRO A 65 -3.80 3.23 -10.99
CA PRO A 65 -4.86 3.22 -9.98
C PRO A 65 -6.27 2.91 -10.53
N ARG A 66 -6.51 3.19 -11.82
CA ARG A 66 -7.81 2.97 -12.47
C ARG A 66 -8.03 1.58 -13.06
N THR A 67 -6.98 0.79 -13.31
CA THR A 67 -7.11 -0.45 -14.10
C THR A 67 -6.31 -1.62 -13.55
N ARG A 68 -5.06 -1.39 -13.14
CA ARG A 68 -4.14 -2.40 -12.61
C ARG A 68 -3.43 -1.79 -11.42
N SER A 69 -4.15 -1.74 -10.32
CA SER A 69 -3.79 -0.98 -9.12
C SER A 69 -3.25 -1.86 -7.99
N ASP A 70 -3.43 -3.18 -8.09
CA ASP A 70 -3.02 -4.09 -7.04
C ASP A 70 -1.51 -4.35 -7.12
N ILE A 71 -0.84 -4.27 -5.98
CA ILE A 71 0.60 -4.40 -5.81
C ILE A 71 0.92 -5.40 -4.69
N MET A 72 2.14 -5.92 -4.71
CA MET A 72 2.69 -6.72 -3.60
C MET A 72 3.98 -6.11 -3.06
N VAL A 73 4.10 -6.16 -1.74
CA VAL A 73 5.25 -5.68 -0.96
C VAL A 73 5.74 -6.79 -0.04
N LEU A 74 6.97 -6.67 0.48
CA LEU A 74 7.45 -7.64 1.48
C LEU A 74 6.62 -7.51 2.76
N SER A 75 6.22 -8.64 3.32
CA SER A 75 5.60 -8.66 4.64
C SER A 75 6.67 -8.49 5.71
N HIS A 76 6.34 -7.79 6.78
CA HIS A 76 7.14 -7.79 8.01
C HIS A 76 6.62 -8.80 9.05
N GLU A 77 5.91 -9.84 8.60
CA GLU A 77 5.44 -10.93 9.46
C GLU A 77 6.62 -11.81 9.94
N ASN A 78 6.51 -12.37 11.14
CA ASN A 78 7.53 -13.28 11.68
C ASN A 78 7.51 -14.62 10.93
N GLU A 79 8.65 -15.03 10.38
CA GLU A 79 8.82 -16.28 9.62
C GLU A 79 8.51 -17.54 10.44
N ASP A 80 8.63 -17.45 11.76
CA ASP A 80 8.32 -18.55 12.67
C ASP A 80 6.80 -18.76 12.88
N ASP A 81 5.95 -17.86 12.37
CA ASP A 81 4.49 -18.03 12.46
C ASP A 81 4.03 -19.19 11.57
N GLN A 82 3.18 -20.06 12.11
CA GLN A 82 2.56 -21.15 11.36
C GLN A 82 1.76 -20.66 10.14
N ASN A 83 1.27 -19.42 10.21
CA ASN A 83 0.54 -18.76 9.13
C ASN A 83 1.41 -17.75 8.37
N TRP A 84 2.73 -17.76 8.51
CA TRP A 84 3.60 -16.81 7.83
C TRP A 84 3.35 -16.79 6.32
N HIS A 85 3.32 -15.58 5.76
CA HIS A 85 3.26 -15.39 4.32
C HIS A 85 4.13 -14.21 3.91
N PRO A 86 5.06 -14.38 2.95
CA PRO A 86 6.15 -13.43 2.68
C PRO A 86 5.74 -12.08 2.10
N TYR A 87 4.47 -11.90 1.74
CA TYR A 87 4.01 -10.73 0.98
C TYR A 87 2.74 -10.11 1.54
N TRP A 88 2.73 -8.79 1.69
CA TRP A 88 1.47 -8.06 1.81
C TRP A 88 0.99 -7.58 0.45
N TYR A 89 -0.31 -7.34 0.37
CA TYR A 89 -0.95 -6.89 -0.85
C TYR A 89 -1.72 -5.60 -0.57
N ALA A 90 -1.70 -4.69 -1.52
CA ALA A 90 -2.43 -3.44 -1.43
C ALA A 90 -2.99 -3.03 -2.78
N ARG A 91 -4.08 -2.27 -2.76
CA ARG A 91 -4.64 -1.57 -3.91
C ARG A 91 -4.18 -0.12 -3.90
N VAL A 92 -3.46 0.31 -4.92
CA VAL A 92 -3.05 1.71 -5.08
C VAL A 92 -4.26 2.57 -5.45
N LEU A 93 -4.58 3.54 -4.59
CA LEU A 93 -5.65 4.51 -4.79
C LEU A 93 -5.16 5.76 -5.50
N GLY A 94 -3.91 6.14 -5.25
CA GLY A 94 -3.30 7.29 -5.90
C GLY A 94 -1.77 7.26 -5.82
N ILE A 95 -1.15 7.82 -6.86
CA ILE A 95 0.29 7.96 -6.99
C ILE A 95 0.58 9.45 -6.89
N PHE A 96 1.45 9.84 -5.97
CA PHE A 96 1.72 11.25 -5.70
C PHE A 96 3.20 11.54 -5.57
N HIS A 97 3.56 12.79 -5.80
CA HIS A 97 4.79 13.35 -5.26
C HIS A 97 4.52 14.70 -4.60
N ALA A 98 5.42 15.09 -3.70
CA ALA A 98 5.44 16.40 -3.10
C ALA A 98 6.88 16.83 -2.78
N ASP A 99 7.11 18.13 -2.75
CA ASP A 99 8.34 18.69 -2.20
C ASP A 99 8.16 18.85 -0.69
N VAL A 100 8.97 18.17 0.10
CA VAL A 100 8.81 18.06 1.55
C VAL A 100 10.04 18.63 2.23
N ARG A 101 9.82 19.46 3.25
CA ARG A 101 10.87 20.04 4.08
C ARG A 101 10.69 19.63 5.53
N HIS A 102 11.78 19.22 6.16
CA HIS A 102 11.84 18.95 7.60
C HIS A 102 12.61 20.08 8.29
N VAL A 103 11.98 20.75 9.25
CA VAL A 103 12.56 21.87 10.00
C VAL A 103 12.84 21.51 11.47
N GLY A 104 12.66 20.26 11.85
CA GLY A 104 12.81 19.79 13.22
C GLY A 104 14.27 19.59 13.65
N PRO A 105 14.52 19.32 14.93
CA PRO A 105 15.88 19.13 15.47
C PRO A 105 16.64 17.98 14.82
N LYS A 106 15.92 16.95 14.36
CA LYS A 106 16.48 15.76 13.69
C LYS A 106 16.65 15.95 12.18
N ALA A 107 16.46 17.16 11.65
CA ALA A 107 16.55 17.40 10.21
C ALA A 107 18.00 17.27 9.71
N LYS A 108 18.22 16.35 8.77
CA LYS A 108 19.52 16.16 8.10
C LYS A 108 19.85 17.30 7.13
N SER A 109 18.82 17.94 6.58
CA SER A 109 18.93 19.06 5.66
C SER A 109 17.68 19.94 5.76
N ARG A 110 17.84 21.25 5.58
CA ARG A 110 16.74 22.22 5.51
C ARG A 110 16.24 22.46 4.07
N LYS A 111 16.87 21.84 3.08
CA LYS A 111 16.42 21.94 1.68
C LYS A 111 15.18 21.06 1.48
N PRO A 112 14.20 21.51 0.67
CA PRO A 112 13.11 20.64 0.24
C PRO A 112 13.66 19.42 -0.49
N VAL A 113 13.06 18.27 -0.23
CA VAL A 113 13.34 17.00 -0.89
C VAL A 113 12.06 16.56 -1.59
N ARG A 114 12.16 16.28 -2.90
CA ARG A 114 11.05 15.69 -3.64
C ARG A 114 10.88 14.24 -3.20
N MET A 115 9.68 13.90 -2.74
CA MET A 115 9.34 12.55 -2.28
C MET A 115 8.14 12.02 -3.04
N GLU A 116 8.27 10.81 -3.56
CA GLU A 116 7.22 10.06 -4.25
C GLU A 116 6.61 9.07 -3.26
N PHE A 117 5.29 8.96 -3.23
CA PHE A 117 4.57 8.09 -2.31
C PHE A 117 3.26 7.60 -2.93
N LEU A 118 2.83 6.43 -2.49
CA LEU A 118 1.57 5.81 -2.87
C LEU A 118 0.58 5.95 -1.73
N TRP A 119 -0.67 6.27 -2.05
CA TRP A 119 -1.78 6.09 -1.13
C TRP A 119 -2.48 4.79 -1.48
N VAL A 120 -2.58 3.88 -0.50
CA VAL A 120 -3.02 2.50 -0.75
C VAL A 120 -4.15 2.08 0.19
N ARG A 121 -4.90 1.06 -0.25
CA ARG A 121 -5.83 0.31 0.58
C ARG A 121 -5.31 -1.12 0.78
N TRP A 122 -5.15 -1.55 2.02
CA TRP A 122 -4.55 -2.84 2.38
C TRP A 122 -5.52 -4.00 2.22
N PHE A 123 -4.97 -5.15 1.83
CA PHE A 123 -5.66 -6.43 1.89
C PHE A 123 -5.18 -7.24 3.10
N GLY A 124 -6.13 -7.84 3.81
CA GLY A 124 -5.90 -8.81 4.88
C GLY A 124 -6.02 -10.24 4.37
N ARG A 125 -5.25 -11.15 4.96
CA ARG A 125 -5.31 -12.58 4.63
C ARG A 125 -6.46 -13.25 5.38
N ASP A 126 -7.19 -14.11 4.70
CA ASP A 126 -8.21 -14.93 5.35
C ASP A 126 -7.60 -16.21 5.95
N LEU A 127 -7.24 -16.12 7.23
CA LEU A 127 -6.62 -17.21 7.99
C LEU A 127 -7.60 -18.34 8.34
N SER A 128 -8.91 -18.14 8.18
CA SER A 128 -9.91 -19.19 8.41
C SER A 128 -9.95 -20.21 7.26
N PHE A 129 -9.38 -19.86 6.11
CA PHE A 129 -9.45 -20.65 4.90
C PHE A 129 -8.22 -21.54 4.73
N LYS A 130 -8.44 -22.84 4.46
CA LYS A 130 -7.35 -23.78 4.14
C LYS A 130 -6.80 -23.48 2.74
N VAL A 131 -5.51 -23.15 2.69
CA VAL A 131 -4.79 -22.71 1.48
C VAL A 131 -3.53 -23.54 1.21
N GLY A 132 -2.91 -23.29 0.07
CA GLY A 132 -1.59 -23.82 -0.29
C GLY A 132 -1.66 -25.19 -0.99
N TRP A 133 -0.47 -25.74 -1.24
CA TRP A 133 -0.29 -26.94 -2.07
C TRP A 133 -1.08 -28.16 -1.56
N LYS A 134 -1.07 -28.38 -0.24
CA LYS A 134 -1.80 -29.49 0.40
C LYS A 134 -3.31 -29.38 0.21
N ALA A 135 -3.85 -28.16 0.30
CA ALA A 135 -5.28 -27.90 0.11
C ALA A 135 -5.67 -27.74 -1.37
N LYS A 136 -4.68 -27.63 -2.28
CA LYS A 136 -4.86 -27.32 -3.71
C LYS A 136 -5.72 -26.08 -3.94
N ARG A 137 -5.52 -25.06 -3.12
CA ARG A 137 -6.31 -23.81 -3.12
C ARG A 137 -5.40 -22.60 -3.08
N LEU A 138 -5.73 -21.61 -3.91
CA LEU A 138 -5.06 -20.32 -3.91
C LEU A 138 -5.27 -19.61 -2.57
N HIS A 139 -4.29 -18.78 -2.19
CA HIS A 139 -4.43 -17.90 -1.04
C HIS A 139 -5.56 -16.90 -1.30
N ARG A 140 -6.29 -16.60 -0.23
CA ARG A 140 -7.47 -15.75 -0.26
C ARG A 140 -7.24 -14.49 0.56
N LEU A 141 -7.60 -13.35 -0.02
CA LEU A 141 -7.48 -12.02 0.55
C LEU A 141 -8.87 -11.37 0.67
N GLY A 142 -9.05 -10.52 1.67
CA GLY A 142 -10.14 -9.55 1.77
C GLY A 142 -9.58 -8.14 1.97
N PHE A 143 -10.36 -7.08 1.81
CA PHE A 143 -9.90 -5.76 2.26
C PHE A 143 -9.84 -5.73 3.79
N GLU A 144 -8.84 -5.02 4.32
CA GLU A 144 -8.76 -4.76 5.76
C GLU A 144 -9.93 -3.92 6.26
N GLU A 145 -10.19 -4.02 7.57
CA GLU A 145 -11.23 -3.25 8.26
C GLU A 145 -10.95 -1.74 8.20
N PRO A 146 -11.99 -0.87 8.20
CA PRO A 146 -11.86 0.57 7.97
C PRO A 146 -10.81 1.29 8.83
N GLU A 147 -10.57 0.81 10.05
CA GLU A 147 -9.60 1.38 10.99
C GLU A 147 -8.15 1.27 10.49
N HIS A 148 -7.85 0.22 9.73
CA HIS A 148 -6.51 -0.11 9.25
C HIS A 148 -6.43 -0.23 7.71
N ALA A 149 -7.53 0.05 7.03
CA ALA A 149 -7.67 -0.13 5.60
C ALA A 149 -6.72 0.71 4.75
N PHE A 150 -6.22 1.86 5.24
CA PHE A 150 -5.47 2.81 4.42
C PHE A 150 -4.07 3.07 4.95
N GLY A 151 -3.11 3.18 4.04
CA GLY A 151 -1.72 3.49 4.37
C GLY A 151 -0.99 4.24 3.28
N PHE A 152 0.27 4.55 3.54
CA PHE A 152 1.18 5.11 2.56
C PHE A 152 2.36 4.17 2.32
N LEU A 153 2.87 4.17 1.09
CA LEU A 153 4.02 3.37 0.70
C LEU A 153 5.02 4.19 -0.08
N ASP A 154 6.30 3.92 0.15
CA ASP A 154 7.35 4.31 -0.79
C ASP A 154 7.24 3.41 -2.03
N PRO A 155 7.20 3.95 -3.26
CA PRO A 155 7.29 3.15 -4.48
C PRO A 155 8.44 2.14 -4.48
N ALA A 156 9.53 2.41 -3.76
CA ALA A 156 10.67 1.51 -3.63
C ALA A 156 10.37 0.21 -2.86
N GLU A 157 9.33 0.18 -2.00
CA GLU A 157 8.91 -1.03 -1.27
C GLU A 157 8.05 -1.98 -2.13
N VAL A 158 7.63 -1.53 -3.32
CA VAL A 158 6.83 -2.33 -4.24
C VAL A 158 7.71 -3.32 -4.97
N ILE A 159 7.45 -4.62 -4.75
CA ILE A 159 8.15 -5.69 -5.44
C ILE A 159 7.68 -5.78 -6.89
N ARG A 160 6.35 -5.83 -7.08
CA ARG A 160 5.71 -5.96 -8.39
C ARG A 160 4.20 -5.69 -8.32
N GLY A 161 3.56 -5.64 -9.49
CA GLY A 161 2.10 -5.69 -9.59
C GLY A 161 1.56 -7.06 -9.17
N ALA A 162 0.39 -7.06 -8.52
CA ALA A 162 -0.30 -8.27 -8.12
C ALA A 162 -1.53 -8.50 -8.99
N HIS A 163 -1.73 -9.73 -9.45
CA HIS A 163 -2.96 -10.10 -10.16
C HIS A 163 -3.92 -10.78 -9.18
N LEU A 164 -4.94 -10.04 -8.75
CA LEU A 164 -5.95 -10.52 -7.82
C LEU A 164 -7.24 -10.85 -8.56
N ILE A 165 -7.70 -12.10 -8.43
CA ILE A 165 -8.91 -12.58 -9.11
C ILE A 165 -10.08 -12.52 -8.13
N PRO A 166 -11.16 -11.78 -8.43
CA PRO A 166 -12.35 -11.77 -7.58
C PRO A 166 -12.92 -13.17 -7.34
N ALA A 167 -13.22 -13.48 -6.09
CA ALA A 167 -13.87 -14.73 -5.74
C ALA A 167 -15.39 -14.61 -5.94
N PHE A 168 -15.83 -14.60 -7.21
CA PHE A 168 -17.20 -14.29 -7.63
C PHE A 168 -18.30 -15.03 -6.85
N HIS A 169 -18.04 -16.29 -6.46
CA HIS A 169 -18.99 -17.12 -5.71
C HIS A 169 -19.40 -16.55 -4.35
N TYR A 170 -18.53 -15.75 -3.70
CA TYR A 170 -18.83 -15.13 -2.41
C TYR A 170 -19.59 -13.81 -2.54
N GLY A 171 -19.77 -13.30 -3.76
CA GLY A 171 -20.47 -12.05 -4.00
C GLY A 171 -19.68 -10.81 -3.55
N ARG A 172 -20.43 -9.73 -3.28
CA ARG A 172 -19.92 -8.39 -3.01
C ARG A 172 -20.49 -7.85 -1.70
N THR A 173 -19.76 -6.96 -1.06
CA THR A 173 -20.12 -6.26 0.17
C THR A 173 -19.98 -4.75 0.01
N ASN A 174 -20.78 -3.98 0.75
CA ASN A 174 -20.63 -2.55 0.94
C ASN A 174 -20.28 -2.17 2.40
N THR A 175 -20.08 -3.16 3.28
CA THR A 175 -19.89 -2.91 4.73
C THR A 175 -18.51 -2.40 5.09
N LEU A 176 -17.49 -2.74 4.29
CA LEU A 176 -16.08 -2.41 4.54
C LEU A 176 -15.75 -0.93 4.28
N LEU A 177 -16.63 -0.21 3.59
CA LEU A 177 -16.45 1.22 3.34
C LEU A 177 -17.78 1.85 2.91
N ALA A 178 -18.04 3.08 3.38
CA ALA A 178 -19.08 3.92 2.79
C ALA A 178 -18.71 4.31 1.33
N PRO A 179 -19.65 4.85 0.54
CA PRO A 179 -19.33 5.45 -0.76
C PRO A 179 -18.13 6.40 -0.67
N SER A 180 -17.09 6.15 -1.47
CA SER A 180 -15.78 6.78 -1.28
C SER A 180 -14.94 6.76 -2.55
N ILE A 181 -14.03 7.74 -2.66
CA ILE A 181 -13.03 7.84 -3.73
C ILE A 181 -12.05 6.66 -3.78
N ALA A 182 -12.02 5.83 -2.74
CA ALA A 182 -11.20 4.63 -2.68
C ALA A 182 -11.77 3.46 -3.51
N ARG A 183 -12.99 3.59 -4.04
CA ARG A 183 -13.62 2.62 -4.94
C ARG A 183 -13.58 3.10 -6.37
N GLN A 184 -13.51 2.16 -7.31
CA GLN A 184 -13.63 2.51 -8.71
C GLN A 184 -15.10 2.86 -9.03
N PRO A 185 -15.37 3.88 -9.86
CA PRO A 185 -16.75 4.24 -10.22
C PRO A 185 -17.56 3.07 -10.81
N GLN A 186 -16.89 2.15 -11.52
CA GLN A 186 -17.50 0.97 -12.11
C GLN A 186 -17.90 -0.10 -11.09
N GLU A 187 -17.37 -0.04 -9.86
CA GLU A 187 -17.63 -1.01 -8.79
C GLU A 187 -18.94 -0.71 -8.02
N ASN A 188 -19.66 0.37 -8.37
CA ASN A 188 -20.96 0.74 -7.78
C ASN A 188 -20.97 0.69 -6.24
N ASP A 189 -19.96 1.30 -5.61
CA ASP A 189 -19.80 1.36 -4.16
C ASP A 189 -19.86 0.00 -3.44
N THR A 190 -19.34 -1.05 -4.08
CA THR A 190 -19.23 -2.38 -3.48
C THR A 190 -17.85 -2.97 -3.75
N ASP A 191 -17.36 -3.76 -2.81
CA ASP A 191 -16.11 -4.53 -2.91
C ASP A 191 -16.46 -6.02 -3.05
N PHE A 192 -15.65 -6.83 -3.72
CA PHE A 192 -15.79 -8.28 -3.55
C PHE A 192 -15.40 -8.67 -2.12
N HIS A 193 -16.10 -9.68 -1.56
CA HIS A 193 -15.73 -10.20 -0.24
C HIS A 193 -14.31 -10.72 -0.19
N TYR A 194 -13.90 -11.42 -1.26
CA TYR A 194 -12.59 -12.02 -1.34
C TYR A 194 -11.99 -11.95 -2.74
N TYR A 195 -10.68 -12.05 -2.78
CA TYR A 195 -9.86 -12.18 -3.97
C TYR A 195 -8.90 -13.37 -3.80
N TYR A 196 -8.62 -14.07 -4.89
CA TYR A 196 -7.58 -15.08 -4.94
C TYR A 196 -6.31 -14.49 -5.51
N ILE A 197 -5.18 -14.80 -4.88
CA ILE A 197 -3.86 -14.43 -5.39
C ILE A 197 -3.54 -15.34 -6.58
N ASN A 198 -3.34 -14.74 -7.74
CA ASN A 198 -2.79 -15.44 -8.89
C ASN A 198 -1.27 -15.30 -8.88
N LEU A 199 -0.56 -16.44 -8.91
CA LEU A 199 0.90 -16.51 -8.96
C LEU A 199 1.40 -16.43 -10.41
#